data_AF-R9GW23-F1
#
_entry.id   AF-R9GW23-F1
#
_cell.length_a   1.000
_cell.length_b   1.000
_cell.length_c   1.000
_cell.angle_alpha   90.00
_cell.angle_beta   90.00
_cell.angle_gamma   90.00
#
_symmetry.space_group_name_H-M   'P 1'
#
loop_
_entity.id
_entity.type
_entity.pdbx_description
1 polymer ?
#
loop_
_entity_poly.entity_id
_entity_poly.type
_entity_poly.pdbx_seq_one_letter_code
_entity_poly.pdbx_strand_id
1 'polypeptide(L)'
;MTIPVKPGSTSSHEETTLGPIGMALNGVPIYNDREGGNVALDALTITTFDYSGAHPGPGQDYHYHTTGRYTTQDDAKLVGFLRDGFPIYGRKDTTGFYPALDSYGGHTGPTQDFPAGIYHYHASNVNYLNTGYYILKAGSYYGSKGTFTQ
;
A
#
# COMPACT_ATOMS: atom_id res chain seq x y z
N MET A 1 -6.51 15.05 1.34
CA MET A 1 -5.89 14.02 2.21
C MET A 1 -4.55 14.55 2.68
N THR A 2 -4.21 14.41 3.96
CA THR A 2 -2.90 14.79 4.51
C THR A 2 -2.05 13.55 4.75
N ILE A 3 -0.73 13.71 4.60
CA ILE A 3 0.30 12.70 4.86
C ILE A 3 1.37 13.38 5.72
N PRO A 4 1.66 12.90 6.94
CA PRO A 4 2.72 13.45 7.78
C PRO A 4 4.09 13.36 7.12
N VAL A 5 4.83 14.48 7.08
CA VAL A 5 6.22 14.51 6.56
C VAL A 5 7.25 13.94 7.55
N LYS A 6 6.83 13.71 8.80
CA LYS A 6 7.62 13.12 9.87
C LYS A 6 6.78 12.05 10.55
N PRO A 7 6.69 10.84 9.97
CA PRO A 7 5.89 9.77 10.54
C PRO A 7 6.50 9.29 11.86
N GLY A 8 5.63 8.90 12.80
CA GLY A 8 6.01 8.34 14.09
C GLY A 8 5.17 7.12 14.38
N SER A 9 5.74 6.12 15.05
CA SER A 9 4.98 4.96 15.50
C SER A 9 3.94 5.36 16.55
N THR A 10 2.88 4.57 16.63
CA THR A 10 1.83 4.69 17.65
C THR A 10 1.77 3.40 18.47
N SER A 11 1.33 3.46 19.72
CA SER A 11 1.04 2.27 20.52
C SER A 11 -0.31 1.66 20.18
N SER A 12 -1.20 2.41 19.53
CA SER A 12 -2.50 1.96 19.04
C SER A 12 -2.52 2.10 17.52
N HIS A 13 -2.38 0.97 16.84
CA HIS A 13 -2.35 0.84 15.40
C HIS A 13 -3.79 0.76 14.85
N GLU A 14 -4.17 1.72 14.01
CA GLU A 14 -5.51 1.79 13.45
C GLU A 14 -5.61 0.98 12.15
N GLU A 15 -6.67 0.19 12.01
CA GLU A 15 -6.97 -0.53 10.77
C GLU A 15 -7.17 0.43 9.59
N THR A 16 -6.68 0.03 8.42
CA THR A 16 -7.06 0.72 7.18
C THR A 16 -8.57 0.59 6.93
N THR A 17 -9.15 1.60 6.28
CA THR A 17 -10.58 1.66 5.99
C THR A 17 -10.81 1.79 4.49
N LEU A 18 -12.06 1.66 4.05
CA LEU A 18 -12.45 2.01 2.68
C LEU A 18 -12.01 3.44 2.31
N GLY A 19 -11.76 3.62 1.02
CA GLY A 19 -11.26 4.87 0.45
C GLY A 19 -9.73 4.95 0.43
N PRO A 20 -9.18 6.12 0.10
CA PRO A 20 -7.74 6.33 0.03
C PRO A 20 -7.06 6.08 1.38
N ILE A 21 -6.11 5.16 1.39
CA ILE A 21 -5.22 4.86 2.53
C ILE A 21 -3.81 5.40 2.33
N GLY A 22 -3.52 5.88 1.12
CA GLY A 22 -2.24 6.44 0.73
C GLY A 22 -2.30 7.01 -0.67
N MET A 23 -1.17 7.48 -1.16
CA MET A 23 -1.02 8.03 -2.51
C MET A 23 0.25 7.47 -3.14
N ALA A 24 0.11 6.95 -4.36
CA ALA A 24 1.25 6.55 -5.18
C ALA A 24 1.99 7.79 -5.70
N LEU A 25 3.27 7.62 -6.08
CA LEU A 25 4.09 8.73 -6.58
C LEU A 25 3.54 9.40 -7.85
N ASN A 26 2.69 8.69 -8.60
CA ASN A 26 2.01 9.21 -9.79
C ASN A 26 0.66 9.88 -9.49
N GLY A 27 0.31 10.08 -8.22
CA GLY A 27 -0.92 10.76 -7.78
C GLY A 27 -2.17 9.88 -7.71
N VAL A 28 -2.08 8.61 -8.10
CA VAL A 28 -3.19 7.66 -7.99
C VAL A 28 -3.36 7.22 -6.51
N PRO A 29 -4.57 7.27 -5.95
CA PRO A 29 -4.84 6.76 -4.61
C PRO A 29 -4.49 5.28 -4.46
N ILE A 30 -3.96 4.92 -3.28
CA ILE A 30 -3.79 3.53 -2.85
C ILE A 30 -4.96 3.19 -1.95
N TYR A 31 -5.63 2.08 -2.25
CA TYR A 31 -6.72 1.49 -1.47
C TYR A 31 -6.22 0.19 -0.81
N ASN A 32 -6.93 -0.28 0.21
CA ASN A 32 -6.60 -1.53 0.89
C ASN A 32 -7.17 -2.76 0.15
N ASP A 33 -7.14 -3.93 0.78
CA ASP A 33 -7.67 -5.19 0.25
C ASP A 33 -9.21 -5.32 0.32
N ARG A 34 -9.92 -4.21 0.50
CA ARG A 34 -11.37 -4.16 0.66
C ARG A 34 -12.04 -3.43 -0.50
N GLU A 35 -13.27 -3.82 -0.80
CA GLU A 35 -14.15 -3.20 -1.78
C GLU A 35 -15.46 -2.72 -1.15
N GLY A 36 -16.32 -2.07 -1.94
CA GLY A 36 -17.67 -1.66 -1.55
C GLY A 36 -18.40 -2.68 -0.65
N GLY A 37 -18.96 -2.18 0.46
CA GLY A 37 -19.51 -3.03 1.53
C GLY A 37 -18.46 -3.49 2.57
N ASN A 38 -17.21 -3.06 2.45
CA ASN A 38 -16.08 -3.40 3.33
C ASN A 38 -15.77 -4.90 3.36
N VAL A 39 -16.00 -5.56 2.21
CA VAL A 39 -15.68 -6.97 1.99
C VAL A 39 -14.32 -7.10 1.33
N ALA A 40 -13.66 -8.24 1.49
CA ALA A 40 -12.39 -8.50 0.80
C ALA A 40 -12.61 -8.52 -0.72
N LEU A 41 -11.59 -8.09 -1.48
CA LEU A 41 -11.59 -8.22 -2.93
C LEU A 41 -11.87 -9.67 -3.35
N ASP A 42 -12.92 -9.86 -4.14
CA ASP A 42 -13.30 -11.19 -4.62
C ASP A 42 -12.88 -11.41 -6.08
N ALA A 43 -13.06 -12.64 -6.56
CA ALA A 43 -12.68 -12.99 -7.93
C ALA A 43 -13.38 -12.12 -8.99
N LEU A 44 -14.63 -11.71 -8.75
CA LEU A 44 -15.37 -10.85 -9.67
C LEU A 44 -14.77 -9.45 -9.70
N THR A 45 -14.47 -8.88 -8.54
CA THR A 45 -13.84 -7.57 -8.42
C THR A 45 -12.52 -7.54 -9.15
N ILE A 46 -11.68 -8.57 -8.99
CA ILE A 46 -10.39 -8.65 -9.70
C ILE A 46 -10.56 -8.62 -11.22
N THR A 47 -11.67 -9.11 -11.80
CA THR A 47 -11.87 -9.03 -13.26
C THR A 47 -12.04 -7.62 -13.80
N THR A 48 -12.29 -6.64 -12.92
CA THR A 48 -12.41 -5.23 -13.28
C THR A 48 -11.04 -4.51 -13.30
N PHE A 49 -9.98 -5.17 -12.82
CA PHE A 49 -8.66 -4.57 -12.72
C PHE A 49 -7.97 -4.55 -14.09
N ASP A 50 -7.31 -3.44 -14.40
CA ASP A 50 -6.38 -3.37 -15.52
C ASP A 50 -4.96 -3.85 -15.13
N TYR A 51 -4.04 -3.84 -16.09
CA TYR A 51 -2.64 -4.28 -15.90
C TYR A 51 -1.85 -3.53 -14.82
N SER A 52 -2.41 -2.46 -14.26
CA SER A 52 -1.84 -1.67 -13.19
C SER A 52 -2.30 -2.14 -11.81
N GLY A 53 -3.21 -3.12 -11.72
CA GLY A 53 -3.75 -3.59 -10.46
C GLY A 53 -4.79 -2.64 -9.85
N ALA A 54 -5.52 -1.94 -10.72
CA ALA A 54 -6.44 -0.85 -10.38
C ALA A 54 -7.71 -0.90 -11.24
N HIS A 55 -8.74 -0.23 -10.75
CA HIS A 55 -10.03 -0.06 -11.42
C HIS A 55 -10.67 1.29 -11.06
N PRO A 56 -11.64 1.77 -11.86
CA PRO A 56 -12.45 2.94 -11.50
C PRO A 56 -13.52 2.58 -10.46
N GLY A 57 -13.67 3.43 -9.44
CA GLY A 57 -14.69 3.30 -8.40
C GLY A 57 -15.91 4.21 -8.59
N PRO A 58 -16.98 4.01 -7.81
CA PRO A 58 -18.19 4.84 -7.83
C PRO A 58 -17.95 6.34 -7.58
N GLY A 59 -16.82 6.70 -6.95
CA GLY A 59 -16.39 8.08 -6.71
C GLY A 59 -15.80 8.80 -7.93
N GLN A 60 -15.80 8.16 -9.11
CA GLN A 60 -15.07 8.60 -10.31
C GLN A 60 -13.56 8.70 -10.09
N ASP A 61 -13.04 7.94 -9.13
CA ASP A 61 -11.61 7.81 -8.89
C ASP A 61 -11.09 6.49 -9.47
N TYR A 62 -9.86 6.50 -9.95
CA TYR A 62 -9.11 5.31 -10.32
C TYR A 62 -8.10 5.05 -9.21
N HIS A 63 -8.03 3.83 -8.68
CA HIS A 63 -7.20 3.54 -7.50
C HIS A 63 -6.53 2.17 -7.56
N TYR A 64 -5.33 2.08 -6.99
CA TYR A 64 -4.58 0.83 -6.87
C TYR A 64 -5.01 0.04 -5.64
N HIS A 65 -5.32 -1.24 -5.83
CA HIS A 65 -5.37 -2.21 -4.74
C HIS A 65 -4.12 -3.07 -4.70
N THR A 66 -3.56 -3.37 -5.87
CA THR A 66 -2.48 -4.34 -6.05
C THR A 66 -1.30 -3.74 -6.80
N THR A 67 -0.18 -4.47 -6.81
CA THR A 67 0.99 -4.15 -7.62
C THR A 67 0.64 -4.28 -9.10
N GLY A 68 1.24 -3.46 -9.96
CA GLY A 68 1.08 -3.57 -11.40
C GLY A 68 2.04 -2.66 -12.16
N ARG A 69 1.78 -2.48 -13.45
CA ARG A 69 2.69 -1.82 -14.39
C ARG A 69 3.26 -0.48 -13.92
N TYR A 70 2.44 0.33 -13.24
CA TYR A 70 2.79 1.71 -12.84
C TYR A 70 3.07 1.88 -11.35
N THR A 71 3.19 0.78 -10.59
CA THR A 71 3.60 0.81 -9.18
C THR A 71 4.93 0.09 -8.98
N THR A 72 4.91 -1.24 -8.99
CA THR A 72 6.07 -2.10 -8.72
C THR A 72 5.85 -3.47 -9.36
N GLN A 73 6.94 -4.12 -9.79
CA GLN A 73 6.92 -5.47 -10.33
C GLN A 73 8.08 -6.28 -9.75
N ASP A 74 7.80 -6.99 -8.65
CA ASP A 74 8.77 -7.86 -7.98
C ASP A 74 10.14 -7.20 -7.72
N ASP A 75 10.12 -5.96 -7.27
CA ASP A 75 11.30 -5.13 -7.08
C ASP A 75 11.24 -4.37 -5.74
N ALA A 76 12.21 -3.49 -5.52
CA ALA A 76 12.30 -2.64 -4.34
C ALA A 76 11.85 -1.20 -4.61
N LYS A 77 11.07 -0.93 -5.66
CA LYS A 77 10.69 0.44 -6.01
C LYS A 77 9.79 1.08 -4.96
N LEU A 78 9.98 2.37 -4.74
CA LEU A 78 9.06 3.20 -3.97
C LEU A 78 7.76 3.32 -4.76
N VAL A 79 6.65 2.85 -4.17
CA VAL A 79 5.31 2.97 -4.76
C VAL A 79 4.68 4.30 -4.38
N GLY A 80 4.84 4.71 -3.11
CA GLY A 80 4.26 5.94 -2.59
C GLY A 80 4.31 6.00 -1.07
N PHE A 81 3.38 6.76 -0.49
CA PHE A 81 3.29 6.97 0.95
C PHE A 81 1.87 6.67 1.44
N LEU A 82 1.78 5.97 2.57
CA LEU A 82 0.51 5.77 3.26
C LEU A 82 0.15 7.00 4.09
N ARG A 83 -1.10 7.07 4.53
CA ARG A 83 -1.63 8.22 5.29
C ARG A 83 -0.94 8.47 6.61
N ASP A 84 -0.27 7.47 7.19
CA ASP A 84 0.53 7.64 8.39
C ASP A 84 1.93 8.23 8.12
N GLY A 85 2.27 8.46 6.85
CA GLY A 85 3.50 9.10 6.42
C GLY A 85 4.65 8.13 6.13
N PHE A 86 4.49 6.84 6.40
CA PHE A 86 5.51 5.86 6.08
C PHE A 86 5.43 5.45 4.59
N PRO A 87 6.59 5.23 3.93
CA PRO A 87 6.63 4.82 2.54
C PRO A 87 6.19 3.37 2.38
N ILE A 88 5.65 3.06 1.21
CA ILE A 88 5.36 1.69 0.75
C ILE A 88 6.18 1.37 -0.49
N TYR A 89 6.84 0.21 -0.43
CA TYR A 89 7.72 -0.30 -1.47
C TYR A 89 7.13 -1.53 -2.15
N GLY A 90 7.79 -1.95 -3.23
CA GLY A 90 7.61 -3.25 -3.82
C GLY A 90 7.89 -4.41 -2.87
N ARG A 91 7.80 -5.63 -3.39
CA ARG A 91 7.85 -6.85 -2.59
C ARG A 91 9.23 -7.15 -1.99
N LYS A 92 10.29 -6.57 -2.57
CA LYS A 92 11.67 -6.79 -2.14
C LYS A 92 12.21 -5.56 -1.42
N ASP A 93 13.19 -5.80 -0.58
CA ASP A 93 14.06 -4.76 -0.03
C ASP A 93 15.15 -4.39 -1.05
N THR A 94 15.86 -3.29 -0.80
CA THR A 94 17.07 -2.82 -1.50
C THR A 94 18.13 -3.88 -1.72
N THR A 95 18.15 -4.91 -0.87
CA THR A 95 19.04 -6.06 -0.97
C THR A 95 18.66 -7.03 -2.10
N GLY A 96 17.48 -6.87 -2.70
CA GLY A 96 16.91 -7.77 -3.71
C GLY A 96 16.23 -9.01 -3.12
N PHE A 97 16.17 -9.13 -1.79
CA PHE A 97 15.48 -10.23 -1.10
C PHE A 97 14.14 -9.78 -0.55
N TYR A 98 13.25 -10.76 -0.29
CA TYR A 98 12.00 -10.52 0.43
C TYR A 98 12.31 -10.34 1.92
N PRO A 99 11.95 -9.20 2.53
CA PRO A 99 12.20 -8.98 3.95
C PRO A 99 11.24 -9.79 4.82
N ALA A 100 11.62 -10.00 6.08
CA ALA A 100 10.70 -10.44 7.11
C ALA A 100 9.87 -9.25 7.59
N LEU A 101 8.55 -9.34 7.45
CA LEU A 101 7.61 -8.29 7.79
C LEU A 101 6.97 -8.53 9.16
N ASP A 102 6.64 -7.45 9.85
CA ASP A 102 5.81 -7.48 11.06
C ASP A 102 4.32 -7.71 10.72
N SER A 103 3.46 -7.67 11.75
CA SER A 103 2.01 -7.83 11.60
C SER A 103 1.32 -6.71 10.81
N TYR A 104 2.00 -5.59 10.54
CA TYR A 104 1.47 -4.44 9.81
C TYR A 104 1.94 -4.40 8.35
N GLY A 105 2.78 -5.36 7.95
CA GLY A 105 3.29 -5.51 6.59
C GLY A 105 4.53 -4.69 6.30
N GLY A 106 5.31 -4.33 7.32
CA GLY A 106 6.52 -3.52 7.18
C GLY A 106 7.68 -3.98 8.06
N HIS A 107 8.79 -3.27 7.95
CA HIS A 107 9.94 -3.39 8.84
C HIS A 107 10.73 -2.08 8.89
N THR A 108 11.68 -1.98 9.81
CA THR A 108 12.61 -0.85 9.89
C THR A 108 13.95 -1.24 9.28
N GLY A 109 14.45 -0.40 8.37
CA GLY A 109 15.74 -0.60 7.71
C GLY A 109 16.04 0.52 6.72
N PRO A 110 17.29 0.60 6.21
CA PRO A 110 17.65 1.53 5.15
C PRO A 110 16.92 1.20 3.84
N THR A 111 16.50 2.23 3.11
CA THR A 111 15.98 2.09 1.74
C THR A 111 16.79 2.96 0.79
N GLN A 112 16.56 2.85 -0.53
CA GLN A 112 17.24 3.72 -1.50
C GLN A 112 16.89 5.21 -1.32
N ASP A 113 15.70 5.52 -0.77
CA ASP A 113 15.23 6.88 -0.54
C ASP A 113 15.48 7.36 0.90
N PHE A 114 15.64 6.42 1.85
CA PHE A 114 15.91 6.68 3.26
C PHE A 114 17.14 5.89 3.75
N PRO A 115 18.37 6.30 3.38
CA PRO A 115 19.59 5.55 3.72
C PRO A 115 19.90 5.46 5.22
N ALA A 116 19.37 6.40 6.01
CA ALA A 116 19.50 6.39 7.48
C ALA A 116 18.55 5.38 8.16
N GLY A 117 17.65 4.77 7.41
CA GLY A 117 16.64 3.86 7.91
C GLY A 117 15.32 4.54 8.26
N ILE A 118 14.23 3.87 7.91
CA ILE A 118 12.87 4.25 8.28
C ILE A 118 12.02 2.98 8.40
N TYR A 119 10.95 3.01 9.18
CA TYR A 119 9.91 2.01 9.03
C TYR A 119 9.24 2.16 7.66
N HIS A 120 9.03 1.05 6.95
CA HIS A 120 8.42 1.08 5.63
C HIS A 120 7.65 -0.21 5.34
N TYR A 121 6.61 -0.09 4.53
CA TYR A 121 5.77 -1.21 4.13
C TYR A 121 6.27 -1.85 2.85
N HIS A 122 5.90 -3.11 2.65
CA HIS A 122 6.07 -3.81 1.39
C HIS A 122 4.73 -4.31 0.87
N ALA A 123 4.57 -4.29 -0.45
CA ALA A 123 3.52 -5.06 -1.09
C ALA A 123 3.60 -6.54 -0.69
N SER A 124 2.44 -7.19 -0.56
CA SER A 124 2.35 -8.58 -0.12
C SER A 124 3.06 -9.56 -1.08
N ASN A 125 3.63 -10.63 -0.53
CA ASN A 125 4.16 -11.75 -1.31
C ASN A 125 3.10 -12.81 -1.64
N VAL A 126 1.86 -12.63 -1.18
CA VAL A 126 0.77 -13.57 -1.44
C VAL A 126 0.17 -13.33 -2.83
N ASN A 127 0.23 -14.35 -3.69
CA ASN A 127 -0.47 -14.36 -4.97
C ASN A 127 -1.99 -14.40 -4.71
N TYR A 128 -2.61 -13.23 -4.76
CA TYR A 128 -3.99 -13.04 -4.32
C TYR A 128 -4.95 -13.79 -5.24
N LEU A 129 -5.73 -14.71 -4.68
CA LEU A 129 -6.68 -15.57 -5.41
C LEU A 129 -6.05 -16.32 -6.61
N ASN A 130 -4.73 -16.57 -6.61
CA ASN A 130 -3.97 -17.17 -7.72
C ASN A 130 -4.03 -16.37 -9.04
N THR A 131 -4.25 -15.05 -8.96
CA THR A 131 -4.46 -14.18 -10.13
C THR A 131 -3.17 -13.61 -10.73
N GLY A 132 -2.08 -13.65 -9.98
CA GLY A 132 -0.84 -12.93 -10.27
C GLY A 132 -0.82 -11.50 -9.73
N TYR A 133 -1.90 -11.04 -9.10
CA TYR A 133 -1.92 -9.78 -8.36
C TYR A 133 -1.45 -9.94 -6.92
N TYR A 134 -0.83 -8.89 -6.39
CA TYR A 134 -0.29 -8.83 -5.03
C TYR A 134 -0.78 -7.55 -4.37
N ILE A 135 -1.46 -7.67 -3.22
CA ILE A 135 -2.03 -6.53 -2.51
C ILE A 135 -0.93 -5.54 -2.10
N LEU A 136 -1.13 -4.24 -2.35
CA LEU A 136 -0.20 -3.20 -1.89
C LEU A 136 -0.22 -3.11 -0.37
N LYS A 137 -1.40 -2.91 0.24
CA LYS A 137 -1.54 -2.80 1.69
C LYS A 137 -2.85 -3.41 2.19
N ALA A 138 -2.77 -4.16 3.28
CA ALA A 138 -3.90 -4.63 4.08
C ALA A 138 -3.59 -4.42 5.56
N GLY A 139 -4.61 -4.49 6.42
CA GLY A 139 -4.46 -4.38 7.88
C GLY A 139 -4.17 -2.96 8.39
N SER A 140 -3.65 -2.85 9.60
CA SER A 140 -3.38 -1.58 10.30
C SER A 140 -2.19 -0.77 9.80
N TYR A 141 -2.27 0.56 10.00
CA TYR A 141 -1.13 1.46 9.93
C TYR A 141 -0.17 1.24 11.11
N TYR A 142 1.11 1.52 10.90
CA TYR A 142 2.16 1.53 11.89
C TYR A 142 2.22 2.87 12.64
N GLY A 143 1.93 3.98 11.96
CA GLY A 143 1.86 5.30 12.55
C GLY A 143 0.43 5.84 12.73
N SER A 144 0.34 7.09 13.17
CA SER A 144 -0.94 7.81 13.22
C SER A 144 -1.30 8.36 11.84
N LYS A 145 -2.45 7.95 11.30
CA LYS A 145 -2.91 8.41 9.98
C LYS A 145 -3.25 9.91 9.97
N GLY A 146 -2.90 10.58 8.88
CA GLY A 146 -3.37 11.93 8.56
C GLY A 146 -4.87 11.97 8.30
N THR A 147 -5.42 13.17 8.18
CA THR A 147 -6.85 13.46 7.99
C THR A 147 -7.21 13.70 6.52
N PHE A 148 -8.51 13.69 6.21
CA PHE A 148 -8.99 14.30 4.98
C PHE A 148 -9.19 15.81 5.20
N THR A 149 -8.83 16.60 4.20
CA THR A 149 -9.07 18.05 4.16
C THR A 149 -10.41 18.28 3.47
N GLN A 150 -11.21 19.20 4.02
CA GLN A 150 -12.44 19.70 3.39
C GLN A 150 -12.10 20.82 2.41
#